data_AF-A0AA85JV85-F1
#
_entry.id   AF-A0AA85JV85-F1
#
_cell.length_a   1.000
_cell.length_b   1.000
_cell.length_c   1.000
_cell.angle_alpha   90.00
_cell.angle_beta   90.00
_cell.angle_gamma   90.00
#
_symmetry.space_group_name_H-M   'P 1'
#
loop_
_entity.id
_entity.type
_entity.pdbx_description
1 polymer ?
#
loop_
_entity_poly.entity_id
_entity_poly.type
_entity_poly.pdbx_seq_one_letter_code
_entity_poly.pdbx_strand_id
1 'polypeptide(L)' 'MLDDQLKVIMVYMPKDMENNAINWYTEAHSTYSKYKDIADYLKQKFDHIYGRNWQCIIGHDFER' A
#
# COMPACT_ATOMS: atom_id res chain seq x y z
N MET A 1 6.13 -19.12 12.90
CA MET A 1 5.53 -17.81 12.57
C MET A 1 6.72 -16.90 12.30
N LEU A 2 7.17 -16.80 11.05
CA LEU A 2 8.31 -15.95 10.72
C LEU A 2 7.78 -14.51 10.73
N ASP A 3 8.42 -13.63 11.49
CA ASP A 3 8.06 -12.22 11.59
C ASP A 3 8.21 -11.56 10.21
N ASP A 4 7.12 -11.50 9.43
CA ASP A 4 7.00 -10.63 8.26
C ASP A 4 6.89 -9.18 8.76
N GLN A 5 8.02 -8.63 9.20
CA GLN A 5 8.10 -7.25 9.59
C GLN A 5 8.01 -6.37 8.34
N LEU A 6 6.94 -5.59 8.23
CA LEU A 6 6.79 -4.60 7.18
C LEU A 6 7.94 -3.58 7.28
N LYS A 7 8.75 -3.51 6.23
CA LYS A 7 9.91 -2.62 6.15
C LYS A 7 9.68 -1.55 5.09
N VAL A 8 9.68 -0.30 5.52
CA VAL A 8 9.68 0.86 4.62
C VAL A 8 11.09 1.09 4.09
N ILE A 9 11.27 1.06 2.76
CA ILE A 9 12.58 1.29 2.13
C ILE A 9 12.83 2.78 1.87
N MET A 10 11.87 3.47 1.27
CA MET A 10 11.98 4.87 0.89
C MET A 10 10.62 5.54 0.90
N VAL A 11 10.55 6.76 1.44
CA VAL A 11 9.33 7.55 1.54
C VAL A 11 9.64 9.02 1.29
N TYR A 12 8.78 9.68 0.53
CA TYR A 12 8.79 11.13 0.38
C TYR A 12 7.37 11.69 0.61
N MET A 13 6.89 11.54 1.84
CA MET A 13 5.59 12.03 2.29
C MET A 13 5.58 12.29 3.80
N PRO A 14 4.63 13.07 4.33
CA PRO A 14 4.50 13.28 5.78
C PRO A 14 4.24 11.97 6.54
N LYS A 15 4.67 11.90 7.80
CA LYS A 15 4.62 10.66 8.60
C LYS A 15 3.21 10.11 8.78
N ASP A 16 2.20 10.98 8.89
CA ASP A 16 0.80 10.54 9.02
C ASP A 16 0.29 9.85 7.75
N MET A 17 0.71 10.34 6.58
CA MET A 17 0.37 9.73 5.30
C MET A 17 1.07 8.38 5.13
N GLU A 18 2.34 8.28 5.54
CA GLU A 18 3.08 7.02 5.57
C GLU A 18 2.40 5.99 6.49
N ASN A 19 2.04 6.38 7.71
CA ASN A 19 1.36 5.50 8.66
C ASN A 19 0.02 5.01 8.11
N ASN A 20 -0.75 5.89 7.45
CA ASN A 20 -1.98 5.53 6.77
C ASN A 20 -1.74 4.49 5.67
N ALA A 21 -0.70 4.67 4.84
CA ALA A 21 -0.33 3.73 3.79
C ALA A 21 -0.01 2.34 4.35
N ILE A 22 0.78 2.27 5.42
CA ILE A 22 1.15 1.02 6.10
C ILE A 22 -0.10 0.31 6.67
N ASN A 23 -0.97 1.07 7.33
CA ASN A 23 -2.19 0.52 7.93
C ASN A 23 -3.13 -0.04 6.87
N TRP A 24 -3.39 0.72 5.80
CA TRP A 24 -4.24 0.26 4.70
C TRP A 24 -3.65 -0.93 3.95
N TYR A 25 -2.32 -0.97 3.76
CA TYR A 25 -1.67 -2.15 3.18
C TYR A 25 -1.83 -3.38 4.07
N THR A 26 -1.63 -3.24 5.38
CA THR A 26 -1.78 -4.36 6.33
C THR A 26 -3.21 -4.91 6.34
N GLU A 27 -4.20 -4.02 6.33
CA GLU A 27 -5.62 -4.37 6.22
C GLU A 27 -5.92 -5.08 4.88
N ALA A 28 -5.46 -4.52 3.76
CA ALA A 28 -5.69 -5.08 2.44
C ALA A 28 -5.00 -6.45 2.27
N HIS A 29 -3.77 -6.58 2.76
CA HIS A 29 -2.99 -7.82 2.66
C HIS A 29 -3.60 -8.96 3.48
N SER A 30 -4.23 -8.65 4.62
CA SER A 30 -4.96 -9.66 5.41
C SER A 30 -6.34 -10.00 4.83
N THR A 31 -6.91 -9.14 3.98
CA THR A 31 -8.26 -9.29 3.42
C THR A 31 -8.26 -9.91 2.02
N TYR A 32 -7.29 -9.54 1.18
CA TYR A 32 -7.25 -9.86 -0.24
C TYR A 32 -6.03 -10.72 -0.58
N SER A 33 -6.22 -11.71 -1.45
CA SER A 33 -5.15 -12.59 -1.93
C SER A 33 -4.57 -12.19 -3.30
N LYS A 34 -5.30 -11.38 -4.09
CA LYS A 34 -4.85 -10.93 -5.41
C LYS A 34 -4.21 -9.55 -5.31
N TYR A 35 -3.02 -9.39 -5.90
CA TYR A 35 -2.31 -8.11 -5.91
C TYR A 35 -3.10 -6.96 -6.52
N LYS A 36 -3.88 -7.24 -7.58
CA LYS A 36 -4.76 -6.25 -8.20
C LYS A 36 -5.77 -5.67 -7.20
N ASP A 37 -6.39 -6.52 -6.38
CA ASP A 37 -7.42 -6.10 -5.42
C ASP A 37 -6.80 -5.25 -4.30
N ILE A 38 -5.59 -5.61 -3.84
CA ILE A 38 -4.82 -4.81 -2.87
C ILE A 38 -4.46 -3.43 -3.47
N ALA A 39 -3.97 -3.39 -4.71
CA ALA A 39 -3.62 -2.16 -5.40
C ALA A 39 -4.85 -1.25 -5.60
N ASP A 40 -5.97 -1.81 -6.04
CA ASP A 40 -7.22 -1.09 -6.25
C ASP A 40 -7.79 -0.56 -4.91
N TYR A 41 -7.65 -1.30 -3.80
CA TYR A 41 -8.02 -0.84 -2.45
C TYR A 41 -7.19 0.35 -2.00
N LEU A 42 -5.86 0.26 -2.09
CA LEU A 42 -4.96 1.34 -1.72
C LEU A 42 -5.24 2.59 -2.55
N LYS A 43 -5.36 2.44 -3.87
CA LYS A 43 -5.66 3.54 -4.78
C LYS A 43 -6.93 4.28 -4.37
N GLN A 44 -8.00 3.55 -4.05
CA GLN A 44 -9.26 4.14 -3.59
C GLN A 44 -9.09 4.96 -2.30
N LYS A 45 -8.34 4.44 -1.31
CA LYS A 45 -8.06 5.18 -0.06
C LYS A 45 -7.26 6.45 -0.31
N PHE A 46 -6.19 6.35 -1.10
CA PHE A 46 -5.36 7.50 -1.46
C PHE A 46 -6.17 8.56 -2.24
N ASP A 47 -6.89 8.14 -3.28
CA ASP A 47 -7.73 9.04 -4.09
C ASP A 47 -8.80 9.74 -3.25
N HIS A 48 -9.39 9.03 -2.28
CA HIS A 48 -10.44 9.58 -1.43
C HIS A 48 -9.91 10.63 -0.45
N ILE A 49 -8.74 10.40 0.15
CA ILE A 49 -8.23 11.23 1.24
C ILE A 49 -7.32 12.35 0.72
N TYR A 50 -6.54 12.10 -0.33
CA TYR A 50 -5.50 13.01 -0.80
C TYR A 50 -5.73 13.55 -2.21
N GLY A 51 -6.91 13.28 -2.80
CA GLY A 51 -7.27 13.72 -4.15
C GLY A 51 -6.87 12.71 -5.22
N ARG A 52 -7.46 12.84 -6.41
CA ARG A 52 -7.43 11.82 -7.49
C ARG A 52 -6.06 11.64 -8.15
N ASN A 53 -5.96 10.55 -8.91
CA ASN A 53 -4.88 10.15 -9.81
C ASN A 53 -3.68 9.47 -9.13
N TRP A 54 -3.93 8.79 -8.00
CA TRP A 54 -2.92 7.92 -7.42
C TRP A 54 -2.72 6.65 -8.24
N GLN A 55 -1.47 6.17 -8.25
CA GLN A 55 -1.09 4.89 -8.81
C GLN A 55 -0.53 4.04 -7.67
N CYS A 56 -1.08 2.85 -7.50
CA CYS A 56 -0.61 1.86 -6.54
C CYS A 56 -0.22 0.60 -7.29
N ILE A 57 0.97 0.08 -7.01
CA ILE A 57 1.55 -1.07 -7.72
C ILE A 57 1.98 -2.08 -6.67
N ILE A 58 1.56 -3.34 -6.83
CA ILE A 58 1.83 -4.45 -5.91
C ILE A 58 2.30 -5.66 -6.71
N GLY A 59 3.35 -6.32 -6.26
CA GLY A 59 4.04 -7.40 -6.97
C GLY A 59 5.29 -7.85 -6.22
N HIS A 60 5.81 -9.01 -6.59
CA HIS A 60 7.03 -9.59 -6.00
C HIS A 60 8.29 -9.18 -6.79
N ASP A 61 8.18 -9.21 -8.13
CA ASP A 61 9.25 -8.81 -9.05
C ASP A 61 8.74 -7.65 -9.91
N PHE A 62 9.49 -6.56 -9.88
CA PHE A 62 9.25 -5.41 -10.76
C PHE A 62 10.45 -5.31 -11.71
N GLU A 63 10.21 -5.63 -12.98
CA GLU A 63 11.17 -5.31 -14.05
C GLU A 63 11.29 -3.78 -14.14
N ARG A 64 12.53 -3.30 -14.25
CA ARG A 64 12.87 -1.88 -14.34
C ARG A 64 12.52 -1.30 -15.71
#